data_AF-A0A2A2HTF8-F1
#
_entry.id   AF-A0A2A2HTF8-F1
#
_cell.length_a   1.000
_cell.length_b   1.000
_cell.length_c   1.000
_cell.angle_alpha   90.00
_cell.angle_beta   90.00
_cell.angle_gamma   90.00
#
_symmetry.space_group_name_H-M   'P 1'
#
loop_
_entity.id
_entity.type
_entity.pdbx_description
1 polymer ?
#
loop_
_entity_poly.entity_id
_entity_poly.type
_entity_poly.pdbx_seq_one_letter_code
_entity_poly.pdbx_strand_id
1 'polypeptide(L)'
;MSPKKHIQALFLIAIIGSGCIMHELPTERLNDSWRSNTIDRIWNSQGIDGGYSDFPPGEPTLYSTYYFLESLELLDKEPKYKQATVDWLLSQEQEIVKQGNSSSIRNIYFLTMSLDMLGVKPANSSNLISKVIELQRPDGSFSEEEGDEEGALLDTFRAITTLHTLGVDLNQMPLTRNWLIEKWNESGENNDLLNSTSETSMLLSALELYSISISSQYQSPRMEEIMEQKSIIEDQLKLLPDTDMDLFTLSSFTDFLLINGNISSEIRSNIGMYLQKKQLQDGGFNPLLDNYGEPQGTYLALKTASKIGLNLNDNVSTFIYNHEPLDGRGGFRSAYRLLSSPENTYLAVKSLKILGSEPDNREELIKYVTYKWREESKDAKSAYYSLMVYKLLNYPYPQDVQFEKWVKKSFDECVNQSIESMNFEEALYLAKLANLLGIELSNSDTLVAKIQSLQQSDGGFGIEASDTSMTFYSVNILEELGSSPLDKQGCISWIQEGQIADGGFIIRRGPIHTNSSDIHSTYISVVTLNTLDSKPKDSDKLLKWLKDCQDIYGGFKLAPEYADLEASPDSFDASLEYTSWGLITWETLC
;
A
#
# COMPACT_ATOMS: atom_id res chain seq x y z
N MET A 1 -43.38 -30.88 56.48
CA MET A 1 -43.88 -29.51 56.28
C MET A 1 -44.56 -29.45 54.91
N SER A 2 -45.85 -29.09 54.90
CA SER A 2 -46.63 -28.65 53.71
C SER A 2 -46.11 -27.28 53.22
N PRO A 3 -46.57 -26.61 52.13
CA PRO A 3 -47.71 -26.91 51.22
C PRO A 3 -47.59 -26.48 49.71
N LYS A 4 -48.58 -26.92 48.90
CA LYS A 4 -49.46 -26.20 47.89
C LYS A 4 -48.83 -25.30 46.79
N LYS A 5 -49.21 -25.28 45.48
CA LYS A 5 -50.44 -25.43 44.63
C LYS A 5 -50.74 -24.09 43.89
N HIS A 6 -51.06 -24.23 42.59
CA HIS A 6 -51.93 -23.42 41.69
C HIS A 6 -51.30 -22.28 40.85
N ILE A 7 -51.22 -22.43 39.51
CA ILE A 7 -52.20 -22.18 38.39
C ILE A 7 -52.23 -20.71 37.94
N GLN A 8 -51.86 -20.45 36.67
CA GLN A 8 -52.43 -19.52 35.67
C GLN A 8 -51.47 -19.46 34.44
N ALA A 9 -51.81 -20.05 33.29
CA ALA A 9 -52.55 -19.47 32.14
C ALA A 9 -51.80 -18.32 31.43
N LEU A 10 -51.33 -18.54 30.19
CA LEU A 10 -51.16 -17.50 29.18
C LEU A 10 -51.12 -18.07 27.75
N PHE A 11 -51.69 -17.26 26.87
CA PHE A 11 -52.33 -17.52 25.59
C PHE A 11 -51.38 -17.80 24.42
N LEU A 12 -51.95 -18.49 23.43
CA LEU A 12 -51.40 -18.87 22.14
C LEU A 12 -52.18 -18.09 21.06
N ILE A 13 -51.57 -17.09 20.42
CA ILE A 13 -52.04 -16.37 19.20
C ILE A 13 -50.78 -15.89 18.47
N ALA A 14 -50.27 -16.66 17.49
CA ALA A 14 -50.49 -16.53 16.05
C ALA A 14 -49.57 -15.50 15.35
N ILE A 15 -48.42 -15.98 14.86
CA ILE A 15 -47.71 -15.39 13.72
C ILE A 15 -48.08 -16.23 12.50
N ILE A 16 -48.98 -15.72 11.67
CA ILE A 16 -49.30 -16.30 10.36
C ILE A 16 -48.26 -15.76 9.39
N GLY A 17 -47.53 -16.68 8.76
CA GLY A 17 -46.60 -16.38 7.70
C GLY A 17 -47.28 -15.90 6.42
N SER A 18 -46.48 -15.29 5.56
CA SER A 18 -46.78 -15.18 4.14
C SER A 18 -45.48 -15.36 3.37
N GLY A 19 -45.29 -16.58 2.87
CA GLY A 19 -44.65 -16.80 1.57
C GLY A 19 -43.13 -16.84 1.50
N CYS A 20 -42.48 -17.77 2.22
CA CYS A 20 -41.22 -18.32 1.72
C CYS A 20 -41.48 -19.08 0.43
N ILE A 21 -41.33 -18.42 -0.71
CA ILE A 21 -40.92 -19.10 -1.93
C ILE A 21 -39.43 -19.35 -1.74
N MET A 22 -39.08 -20.51 -1.18
CA MET A 22 -37.73 -21.05 -1.32
C MET A 22 -37.53 -21.40 -2.79
N HIS A 23 -37.12 -20.42 -3.58
CA HIS A 23 -36.26 -20.72 -4.72
C HIS A 23 -34.93 -21.17 -4.14
N GLU A 24 -34.46 -22.36 -4.53
CA GLU A 24 -33.09 -22.80 -4.30
C GLU A 24 -32.16 -21.72 -4.87
N LEU A 25 -31.58 -20.90 -3.99
CA LEU A 25 -30.55 -19.93 -4.36
C LEU A 25 -29.30 -20.72 -4.78
N PRO A 26 -28.60 -20.32 -5.85
CA PRO A 26 -27.33 -20.94 -6.20
C PRO A 26 -26.34 -20.59 -5.09
N THR A 27 -25.96 -21.57 -4.26
CA THR A 27 -24.81 -21.45 -3.37
C THR A 27 -23.52 -21.56 -4.20
N GLU A 28 -23.29 -20.64 -5.13
CA GLU A 28 -22.00 -20.53 -5.81
C GLU A 28 -21.00 -19.94 -4.84
N ARG A 29 -20.15 -20.81 -4.28
CA ARG A 29 -19.05 -20.38 -3.42
C ARG A 29 -17.98 -19.70 -4.27
N LEU A 30 -17.47 -18.59 -3.77
CA LEU A 30 -16.22 -17.99 -4.26
C LEU A 30 -15.13 -19.05 -4.29
N ASN A 31 -14.27 -19.02 -5.30
CA ASN A 31 -13.14 -19.94 -5.41
C ASN A 31 -12.27 -19.85 -4.13
N ASP A 32 -11.98 -20.99 -3.51
CA ASP A 32 -11.21 -21.06 -2.25
C ASP A 32 -9.82 -20.42 -2.37
N SER A 33 -9.13 -20.56 -3.51
CA SER A 33 -7.81 -19.94 -3.71
C SER A 33 -7.91 -18.42 -3.84
N TRP A 34 -8.89 -17.94 -4.62
CA TRP A 34 -9.15 -16.51 -4.78
C TRP A 34 -9.53 -15.87 -3.44
N ARG A 35 -10.37 -16.55 -2.65
CA ARG A 35 -10.77 -16.12 -1.32
C ARG A 35 -9.57 -16.00 -0.38
N SER A 36 -8.70 -17.01 -0.32
CA SER A 36 -7.49 -16.97 0.51
C SER A 36 -6.60 -15.79 0.10
N ASN A 37 -6.31 -15.65 -1.19
CA ASN A 37 -5.48 -14.56 -1.69
C ASN A 37 -6.08 -13.18 -1.38
N THR A 38 -7.40 -13.04 -1.46
CA THR A 38 -8.09 -11.78 -1.13
C THR A 38 -7.97 -11.45 0.36
N ILE A 39 -8.11 -12.46 1.24
CA ILE A 39 -7.91 -12.28 2.68
C ILE A 39 -6.46 -11.86 2.96
N ASP A 40 -5.49 -12.52 2.35
CA ASP A 40 -4.06 -12.21 2.51
C ASP A 40 -3.75 -10.78 2.02
N ARG A 41 -4.33 -10.34 0.90
CA ARG A 41 -4.17 -8.96 0.42
C ARG A 41 -4.75 -7.93 1.39
N ILE A 42 -5.90 -8.21 2.00
CA ILE A 42 -6.49 -7.34 3.01
C ILE A 42 -5.61 -7.28 4.25
N TRP A 43 -5.16 -8.42 4.79
CA TRP A 43 -4.26 -8.43 5.95
C TRP A 43 -2.95 -7.68 5.67
N ASN A 44 -2.38 -7.84 4.48
CA ASN A 44 -1.17 -7.12 4.06
C ASN A 44 -1.37 -5.62 3.83
N SER A 45 -2.61 -5.10 3.82
CA SER A 45 -2.86 -3.65 3.76
C SER A 45 -3.03 -3.00 5.13
N GLN A 46 -2.93 -3.78 6.22
CA GLN A 46 -2.96 -3.26 7.58
C GLN A 46 -1.68 -2.47 7.87
N GLY A 47 -1.84 -1.19 8.18
CA GLY A 47 -0.75 -0.31 8.60
C GLY A 47 -0.30 -0.56 10.04
N ILE A 48 0.87 -0.05 10.35
CA ILE A 48 1.52 -0.14 11.67
C ILE A 48 0.73 0.54 12.80
N ASP A 49 -0.17 1.46 12.46
CA ASP A 49 -1.07 2.12 13.40
C ASP A 49 -2.31 1.27 13.73
N GLY A 50 -2.49 0.13 13.05
CA GLY A 50 -3.59 -0.81 13.21
C GLY A 50 -4.75 -0.62 12.23
N GLY A 51 -4.82 0.53 11.53
CA GLY A 51 -5.79 0.77 10.48
C GLY A 51 -5.42 0.07 9.17
N TYR A 52 -6.26 0.20 8.15
CA TYR A 52 -5.98 -0.34 6.81
C TYR A 52 -5.80 0.78 5.79
N SER A 53 -4.87 0.54 4.87
CA SER A 53 -4.65 1.29 3.64
C SER A 53 -5.28 0.53 2.45
N ASP A 54 -5.19 1.11 1.25
CA ASP A 54 -5.51 0.39 0.02
C ASP A 54 -4.45 -0.71 -0.23
N PHE A 55 -4.68 -1.60 -1.20
CA PHE A 55 -3.73 -2.66 -1.51
C PHE A 55 -2.38 -2.06 -1.93
N PRO A 56 -1.26 -2.50 -1.31
CA PRO A 56 0.06 -2.04 -1.71
C PRO A 56 0.36 -2.49 -3.15
N PRO A 57 1.19 -1.73 -3.90
CA PRO A 57 1.59 -2.11 -5.24
C PRO A 57 2.11 -3.55 -5.31
N GLY A 58 1.57 -4.31 -6.27
CA GLY A 58 1.94 -5.71 -6.49
C GLY A 58 3.25 -5.88 -7.27
N GLU A 59 3.72 -4.84 -7.94
CA GLU A 59 4.82 -4.95 -8.89
C GLU A 59 6.20 -4.92 -8.20
N PRO A 60 7.12 -5.81 -8.61
CA PRO A 60 8.51 -5.75 -8.19
C PRO A 60 9.24 -4.48 -8.65
N THR A 61 10.27 -4.08 -7.90
CA THR A 61 11.17 -2.99 -8.32
C THR A 61 12.63 -3.44 -8.30
N LEU A 62 13.47 -2.81 -9.14
CA LEU A 62 14.91 -3.10 -9.16
C LEU A 62 15.57 -2.76 -7.81
N TYR A 63 15.14 -1.66 -7.19
CA TYR A 63 15.63 -1.22 -5.87
C TYR A 63 15.37 -2.29 -4.79
N SER A 64 14.12 -2.72 -4.64
CA SER A 64 13.76 -3.69 -3.61
C SER A 64 14.37 -5.06 -3.90
N THR A 65 14.38 -5.47 -5.17
CA THR A 65 15.01 -6.73 -5.59
C THR A 65 16.49 -6.75 -5.25
N TYR A 66 17.23 -5.68 -5.57
CA TYR A 66 18.65 -5.59 -5.26
C TYR A 66 18.93 -5.73 -3.76
N TYR A 67 18.31 -4.90 -2.92
CA TYR A 67 18.60 -4.91 -1.49
C TYR A 67 18.11 -6.17 -0.77
N PHE A 68 17.02 -6.78 -1.23
CA PHE A 68 16.58 -8.06 -0.67
C PHE A 68 17.44 -9.24 -1.12
N LEU A 69 17.97 -9.25 -2.35
CA LEU A 69 18.95 -10.25 -2.77
C LEU A 69 20.25 -10.13 -1.98
N GLU A 70 20.78 -8.91 -1.79
CA GLU A 70 21.95 -8.67 -0.92
C GLU A 70 21.68 -9.16 0.52
N SER A 71 20.48 -8.90 1.03
CA SER A 71 20.06 -9.37 2.35
C SER A 71 20.00 -10.90 2.44
N LEU A 72 19.52 -11.57 1.39
CA LEU A 72 19.47 -13.03 1.33
C LEU A 72 20.86 -13.64 1.20
N GLU A 73 21.77 -13.03 0.43
CA GLU A 73 23.17 -13.46 0.33
C GLU A 73 23.86 -13.40 1.71
N LEU A 74 23.69 -12.31 2.46
CA LEU A 74 24.20 -12.17 3.83
C LEU A 74 23.61 -13.20 4.81
N LEU A 75 22.43 -13.74 4.51
CA LEU A 75 21.74 -14.77 5.29
C LEU A 75 22.04 -16.19 4.80
N ASP A 76 22.86 -16.37 3.75
CA ASP A 76 23.09 -17.65 3.06
C ASP A 76 21.77 -18.31 2.62
N LYS A 77 20.89 -17.51 2.00
CA LYS A 77 19.57 -17.91 1.51
C LYS A 77 19.37 -17.52 0.04
N GLU A 78 18.40 -18.18 -0.58
CA GLU A 78 18.00 -17.93 -1.97
C GLU A 78 16.55 -17.42 -2.01
N PRO A 79 16.17 -16.64 -3.04
CA PRO A 79 14.77 -16.29 -3.28
C PRO A 79 13.94 -17.54 -3.58
N LYS A 80 12.67 -17.57 -3.15
CA LYS A 80 11.76 -18.70 -3.39
C LYS A 80 11.54 -18.93 -4.87
N TYR A 81 11.43 -17.85 -5.64
CA TYR A 81 11.21 -17.90 -7.09
C TYR A 81 12.45 -17.51 -7.91
N LYS A 82 13.62 -18.06 -7.57
CA LYS A 82 14.91 -17.72 -8.20
C LYS A 82 14.88 -17.59 -9.72
N GLN A 83 14.40 -18.61 -10.44
CA GLN A 83 14.37 -18.56 -11.91
C GLN A 83 13.43 -17.48 -12.44
N ALA A 84 12.25 -17.31 -11.83
CA ALA A 84 11.33 -16.26 -12.23
C ALA A 84 11.91 -14.87 -11.96
N THR A 85 12.66 -14.69 -10.86
CA THR A 85 13.39 -13.45 -10.57
C THR A 85 14.44 -13.16 -11.64
N VAL A 86 15.16 -14.18 -12.12
CA VAL A 86 16.08 -14.03 -13.26
C VAL A 86 15.33 -13.62 -14.52
N ASP A 87 14.25 -14.31 -14.86
CA ASP A 87 13.46 -14.02 -16.06
C ASP A 87 12.87 -12.60 -16.01
N TRP A 88 12.41 -12.17 -14.83
CA TRP A 88 11.94 -10.81 -14.58
C TRP A 88 13.08 -9.78 -14.76
N LEU A 89 14.26 -9.98 -14.16
CA LEU A 89 15.42 -9.10 -14.33
C LEU A 89 15.81 -8.98 -15.82
N LEU A 90 15.84 -10.08 -16.56
CA LEU A 90 16.12 -10.07 -18.00
C LEU A 90 15.04 -9.35 -18.80
N SER A 91 13.78 -9.35 -18.35
CA SER A 91 12.72 -8.51 -18.95
C SER A 91 12.97 -7.01 -18.68
N GLN A 92 13.42 -6.65 -17.47
CA GLN A 92 13.77 -5.26 -17.12
C GLN A 92 14.97 -4.77 -17.91
N GLU A 93 15.95 -5.65 -18.18
CA GLU A 93 17.05 -5.37 -19.10
C GLU A 93 16.53 -4.94 -20.47
N GLN A 94 15.56 -5.67 -21.05
CA GLN A 94 14.99 -5.30 -22.35
C GLN A 94 14.32 -3.92 -22.32
N GLU A 95 13.64 -3.57 -21.23
CA GLU A 95 13.03 -2.24 -21.09
C GLU A 95 14.08 -1.14 -20.98
N ILE A 96 15.16 -1.35 -20.20
CA ILE A 96 16.29 -0.42 -20.12
C ILE A 96 16.97 -0.25 -21.48
N VAL A 97 17.13 -1.33 -22.26
CA VAL A 97 17.72 -1.28 -23.61
C VAL A 97 16.82 -0.52 -24.59
N LYS A 98 15.49 -0.61 -24.46
CA LYS A 98 14.53 0.12 -25.29
C LYS A 98 14.43 1.60 -24.94
N GLN A 99 14.57 1.95 -23.67
CA GLN A 99 14.72 3.34 -23.25
C GLN A 99 15.96 3.91 -23.94
N GLY A 100 15.87 5.12 -24.51
CA GLY A 100 17.01 5.77 -25.17
C GLY A 100 18.10 6.15 -24.18
N ASN A 101 18.55 7.40 -24.22
CA ASN A 101 19.58 7.87 -23.27
C ASN A 101 19.04 8.16 -21.85
N SER A 102 17.76 7.87 -21.58
CA SER A 102 17.07 8.22 -20.32
C SER A 102 17.25 7.18 -19.20
N SER A 103 18.09 6.17 -19.37
CA SER A 103 18.26 5.12 -18.36
C SER A 103 19.26 5.56 -17.29
N SER A 104 18.85 5.67 -16.03
CA SER A 104 19.75 6.09 -14.95
C SER A 104 20.76 4.98 -14.55
N ILE A 105 21.97 5.40 -14.16
CA ILE A 105 23.04 4.48 -13.75
C ILE A 105 22.63 3.60 -12.56
N ARG A 106 21.80 4.12 -11.65
CA ARG A 106 21.27 3.39 -10.50
C ARG A 106 20.49 2.16 -10.90
N ASN A 107 19.62 2.26 -11.91
CA ASN A 107 18.82 1.12 -12.37
C ASN A 107 19.70 0.07 -13.05
N ILE A 108 20.67 0.48 -13.87
CA ILE A 108 21.62 -0.43 -14.51
C ILE A 108 22.47 -1.15 -13.45
N TYR A 109 22.92 -0.43 -12.43
CA TYR A 109 23.65 -0.99 -11.29
C TYR A 109 22.81 -2.04 -10.55
N PHE A 110 21.59 -1.70 -10.10
CA PHE A 110 20.72 -2.63 -9.38
C PHE A 110 20.40 -3.89 -10.20
N LEU A 111 20.11 -3.73 -11.50
CA LEU A 111 19.91 -4.86 -12.42
C LEU A 111 21.14 -5.76 -12.49
N THR A 112 22.31 -5.16 -12.75
CA THR A 112 23.55 -5.91 -13.01
C THR A 112 24.01 -6.65 -11.77
N MET A 113 24.01 -6.00 -10.60
CA MET A 113 24.39 -6.64 -9.35
C MET A 113 23.40 -7.74 -8.97
N SER A 114 22.09 -7.52 -9.19
CA SER A 114 21.08 -8.55 -8.92
C SER A 114 21.28 -9.81 -9.77
N LEU A 115 21.61 -9.65 -11.05
CA LEU A 115 21.91 -10.78 -11.93
C LEU A 115 23.20 -11.51 -11.49
N ASP A 116 24.23 -10.77 -11.10
CA ASP A 116 25.50 -11.32 -10.64
C ASP A 116 25.35 -12.13 -9.34
N MET A 117 24.62 -11.61 -8.35
CA MET A 117 24.27 -12.34 -7.11
C MET A 117 23.52 -13.65 -7.39
N LEU A 118 22.73 -13.69 -8.46
CA LEU A 118 22.01 -14.89 -8.89
C LEU A 118 22.85 -15.82 -9.77
N GLY A 119 24.10 -15.45 -10.08
CA GLY A 119 25.03 -16.21 -10.91
C GLY A 119 24.71 -16.16 -12.41
N VAL A 120 24.00 -15.12 -12.86
CA VAL A 120 23.55 -14.97 -14.25
C VAL A 120 24.17 -13.70 -14.85
N LYS A 121 24.57 -13.77 -16.12
CA LYS A 121 25.03 -12.59 -16.86
C LYS A 121 23.87 -11.93 -17.61
N PRO A 122 23.88 -10.59 -17.77
CA PRO A 122 22.90 -9.90 -18.62
C PRO A 122 22.93 -10.42 -20.06
N ALA A 123 21.77 -10.44 -20.72
CA ALA A 123 21.64 -10.94 -22.09
C ALA A 123 22.33 -10.03 -23.13
N ASN A 124 22.47 -8.74 -22.83
CA ASN A 124 23.04 -7.72 -23.69
C ASN A 124 24.06 -6.84 -22.93
N SER A 125 25.08 -7.48 -22.35
CA SER A 125 26.14 -6.79 -21.60
C SER A 125 26.80 -5.65 -22.38
N SER A 126 26.99 -5.80 -23.70
CA SER A 126 27.59 -4.75 -24.52
C SER A 126 26.74 -3.48 -24.56
N ASN A 127 25.41 -3.58 -24.63
CA ASN A 127 24.54 -2.41 -24.60
C ASN A 127 24.54 -1.72 -23.23
N LEU A 128 24.50 -2.51 -22.15
CA LEU A 128 24.61 -1.96 -20.79
C LEU A 128 25.95 -1.24 -20.60
N ILE A 129 27.07 -1.82 -21.05
CA ILE A 129 28.38 -1.17 -21.03
C ILE A 129 28.34 0.17 -21.79
N SER A 130 27.79 0.18 -23.00
CA SER A 130 27.67 1.41 -23.80
C SER A 130 26.87 2.48 -23.08
N LYS A 131 25.70 2.14 -22.52
CA LYS A 131 24.87 3.07 -21.75
C LYS A 131 25.59 3.65 -20.54
N VAL A 132 26.34 2.83 -19.79
CA VAL A 132 27.13 3.31 -18.65
C VAL A 132 28.23 4.26 -19.12
N ILE A 133 28.97 3.90 -20.17
CA ILE A 133 30.06 4.73 -20.73
C ILE A 133 29.54 6.08 -21.24
N GLU A 134 28.34 6.13 -21.82
CA GLU A 134 27.71 7.38 -22.27
C GLU A 134 27.46 8.37 -21.13
N LEU A 135 27.36 7.88 -19.88
CA LEU A 135 27.21 8.73 -18.70
C LEU A 135 28.55 9.28 -18.18
N GLN A 136 29.69 8.85 -18.72
CA GLN A 136 31.01 9.35 -18.33
C GLN A 136 31.19 10.82 -18.74
N ARG A 137 31.59 11.64 -17.78
CA ARG A 137 31.90 13.06 -17.97
C ARG A 137 33.33 13.26 -18.50
N PRO A 138 33.67 14.43 -19.07
CA PRO A 138 35.01 14.71 -19.61
C PRO A 138 36.15 14.60 -18.59
N ASP A 139 35.87 14.80 -17.30
CA ASP A 139 36.84 14.67 -16.20
C ASP A 139 37.04 13.19 -15.75
N GLY A 140 36.23 12.26 -16.26
CA GLY A 140 36.26 10.85 -15.93
C GLY A 140 35.28 10.43 -14.83
N SER A 141 34.57 11.35 -14.19
CA SER A 141 33.45 11.03 -13.31
C SER A 141 32.25 10.50 -14.09
N PHE A 142 31.25 9.95 -13.40
CA PHE A 142 29.96 9.58 -14.00
C PHE A 142 28.83 10.33 -13.33
N SER A 143 27.77 10.59 -14.09
CA SER A 143 26.51 11.18 -13.61
C SER A 143 25.39 10.14 -13.49
N GLU A 144 24.35 10.47 -12.73
CA GLU A 144 23.17 9.62 -12.57
C GLU A 144 22.38 9.51 -13.90
N GLU A 145 22.20 10.64 -14.60
CA GLU A 145 21.48 10.73 -15.88
C GLU A 145 22.25 11.54 -16.94
N GLU A 146 21.80 11.47 -18.20
CA GLU A 146 22.30 12.33 -19.26
C GLU A 146 21.83 13.78 -19.04
N GLY A 147 22.76 14.74 -19.10
CA GLY A 147 22.46 16.16 -18.96
C GLY A 147 22.98 16.79 -17.68
N ASP A 148 23.37 15.98 -16.69
CA ASP A 148 24.04 16.46 -15.49
C ASP A 148 25.42 17.08 -15.83
N GLU A 149 25.66 18.27 -15.28
CA GLU A 149 26.87 19.06 -15.54
C GLU A 149 28.10 18.51 -14.79
N GLU A 150 27.88 17.85 -13.65
CA GLU A 150 28.93 17.33 -12.78
C GLU A 150 28.63 15.86 -12.41
N GLY A 151 29.67 15.02 -12.36
CA GLY A 151 29.54 13.64 -11.88
C GLY A 151 29.73 13.54 -10.37
N ALA A 152 28.98 12.65 -9.72
CA ALA A 152 29.08 12.40 -8.29
C ALA A 152 29.93 11.15 -8.00
N LEU A 153 30.50 11.09 -6.79
CA LEU A 153 31.24 9.91 -6.33
C LEU A 153 30.35 8.65 -6.28
N LEU A 154 29.09 8.81 -5.86
CA LEU A 154 28.13 7.70 -5.80
C LEU A 154 27.88 7.08 -7.18
N ASP A 155 27.67 7.92 -8.18
CA ASP A 155 27.36 7.49 -9.54
C ASP A 155 28.60 6.92 -10.23
N THR A 156 29.77 7.52 -9.98
CA THR A 156 31.07 7.00 -10.40
C THR A 156 31.34 5.61 -9.82
N PHE A 157 31.08 5.41 -8.52
CA PHE A 157 31.22 4.11 -7.88
C PHE A 157 30.27 3.06 -8.47
N ARG A 158 29.00 3.41 -8.67
CA ARG A 158 28.01 2.53 -9.33
C ARG A 158 28.46 2.15 -10.74
N ALA A 159 28.94 3.12 -11.52
CA ALA A 159 29.40 2.91 -12.88
C ALA A 159 30.59 1.95 -12.96
N ILE A 160 31.67 2.20 -12.22
CA ILE A 160 32.85 1.33 -12.28
C ILE A 160 32.56 -0.08 -11.75
N THR A 161 31.71 -0.22 -10.72
CA THR A 161 31.32 -1.53 -10.18
C THR A 161 30.51 -2.31 -11.21
N THR A 162 29.57 -1.63 -11.88
CA THR A 162 28.80 -2.19 -12.99
C THR A 162 29.72 -2.64 -14.12
N LEU A 163 30.60 -1.76 -14.60
CA LEU A 163 31.53 -2.06 -15.70
C LEU A 163 32.47 -3.22 -15.35
N HIS A 164 33.02 -3.23 -14.14
CA HIS A 164 33.87 -4.32 -13.65
C HIS A 164 33.13 -5.66 -13.67
N THR A 165 31.90 -5.69 -13.15
CA THR A 165 31.06 -6.89 -13.10
C THR A 165 30.68 -7.39 -14.49
N LEU A 166 30.46 -6.46 -15.44
CA LEU A 166 30.25 -6.78 -16.86
C LEU A 166 31.53 -7.24 -17.59
N GLY A 167 32.68 -7.26 -16.92
CA GLY A 167 33.96 -7.75 -17.44
C GLY A 167 34.78 -6.70 -18.19
N VAL A 168 34.50 -5.40 -17.99
CA VAL A 168 35.33 -4.32 -18.53
C VAL A 168 36.62 -4.22 -17.72
N ASP A 169 37.75 -4.17 -18.43
CA ASP A 169 39.04 -3.89 -17.83
C ASP A 169 39.14 -2.40 -17.48
N LEU A 170 38.94 -2.09 -16.19
CA LEU A 170 38.95 -0.72 -15.69
C LEU A 170 40.28 0.01 -15.96
N ASN A 171 41.40 -0.69 -16.16
CA ASN A 171 42.67 -0.03 -16.50
C ASN A 171 42.63 0.74 -17.83
N GLN A 172 41.63 0.45 -18.67
CA GLN A 172 41.37 1.16 -19.93
C GLN A 172 40.63 2.50 -19.70
N MET A 173 40.35 2.86 -18.45
CA MET A 173 39.62 4.07 -18.06
C MET A 173 40.50 5.00 -17.18
N PRO A 174 41.63 5.51 -17.72
CA PRO A 174 42.61 6.25 -16.94
C PRO A 174 42.10 7.58 -16.39
N LEU A 175 41.10 8.21 -17.03
CA LEU A 175 40.50 9.46 -16.54
C LEU A 175 39.75 9.22 -15.23
N THR A 176 38.87 8.22 -15.18
CA THR A 176 38.15 7.84 -13.96
C THR A 176 39.11 7.44 -12.84
N ARG A 177 40.16 6.68 -13.17
CA ARG A 177 41.22 6.33 -12.21
C ARG A 177 41.87 7.58 -11.62
N ASN A 178 42.25 8.54 -12.45
CA ASN A 178 42.91 9.78 -12.00
C ASN A 178 41.95 10.64 -11.16
N TRP A 179 40.69 10.73 -11.57
CA TRP A 179 39.65 11.44 -10.84
C TRP A 179 39.46 10.89 -9.42
N LEU A 180 39.42 9.56 -9.26
CA LEU A 180 39.32 8.92 -7.94
C LEU A 180 40.56 9.19 -7.07
N ILE A 181 41.76 9.19 -7.66
CA ILE A 181 43.01 9.51 -6.93
C ILE A 181 43.03 11.00 -6.53
N GLU A 182 42.56 11.89 -7.39
CA GLU A 182 42.45 13.32 -7.08
C GLU A 182 41.47 13.54 -5.92
N LYS A 183 40.27 12.96 -6.01
CA LYS A 183 39.27 12.98 -4.93
C LYS A 183 39.78 12.40 -3.61
N TRP A 184 40.61 11.38 -3.66
CA TRP A 184 41.27 10.84 -2.46
C TRP A 184 42.25 11.83 -1.81
N ASN A 185 42.96 12.62 -2.62
CA ASN A 185 43.97 13.57 -2.16
C ASN A 185 43.37 14.93 -1.74
N GLU A 186 42.14 15.23 -2.15
CA GLU A 186 41.35 16.34 -1.61
C GLU A 186 40.99 16.08 -0.13
N SER A 187 41.14 17.11 0.71
CA SER A 187 40.54 17.12 2.06
C SER A 187 39.02 17.14 1.91
N GLY A 188 38.28 16.44 2.78
CA GLY A 188 36.82 16.49 2.74
C GLY A 188 36.33 17.94 2.80
N GLU A 189 35.57 18.39 1.81
CA GLU A 189 34.92 19.71 1.85
C GLU A 189 33.75 19.73 2.86
N ASN A 190 33.35 18.55 3.33
CA ASN A 190 32.14 18.32 4.10
C ASN A 190 32.44 18.12 5.59
N ASN A 191 31.94 19.01 6.44
CA ASN A 191 32.07 18.90 7.90
C ASN A 191 31.11 17.85 8.51
N ASP A 192 30.23 17.25 7.71
CA ASP A 192 29.32 16.21 8.16
C ASP A 192 30.02 14.83 8.20
N LEU A 193 30.00 14.21 9.37
CA LEU A 193 30.73 12.97 9.66
C LEU A 193 30.19 11.77 8.87
N LEU A 194 28.87 11.70 8.63
CA LEU A 194 28.26 10.62 7.83
C LEU A 194 28.74 10.71 6.39
N ASN A 195 28.70 11.90 5.79
CA ASN A 195 29.14 12.09 4.41
C ASN A 195 30.64 11.77 4.26
N SER A 196 31.50 12.31 5.14
CA SER A 196 32.95 12.03 5.11
C SER A 196 33.28 10.53 5.21
N THR A 197 32.64 9.83 6.16
CA THR A 197 32.88 8.38 6.36
C THR A 197 32.37 7.54 5.19
N SER A 198 31.23 7.93 4.61
CA SER A 198 30.66 7.26 3.44
C SER A 198 31.54 7.45 2.20
N GLU A 199 31.94 8.69 1.91
CA GLU A 199 32.85 9.02 0.80
C GLU A 199 34.17 8.27 0.92
N THR A 200 34.75 8.22 2.12
CA THR A 200 36.01 7.52 2.37
C THR A 200 35.89 6.03 2.07
N SER A 201 34.84 5.39 2.56
CA SER A 201 34.59 3.96 2.33
C SER A 201 34.37 3.65 0.85
N MET A 202 33.64 4.53 0.15
CA MET A 202 33.38 4.42 -1.28
C MET A 202 34.64 4.60 -2.13
N LEU A 203 35.47 5.62 -1.83
CA LEU A 203 36.73 5.87 -2.53
C LEU A 203 37.70 4.69 -2.37
N LEU A 204 37.82 4.14 -1.16
CA LEU A 204 38.66 2.97 -0.92
C LEU A 204 38.20 1.77 -1.73
N SER A 205 36.90 1.48 -1.70
CA SER A 205 36.31 0.38 -2.48
C SER A 205 36.51 0.60 -4.00
N ALA A 206 36.31 1.83 -4.47
CA ALA A 206 36.53 2.20 -5.87
C ALA A 206 37.99 2.03 -6.30
N LEU A 207 38.95 2.48 -5.48
CA LEU A 207 40.37 2.39 -5.76
C LEU A 207 40.88 0.94 -5.68
N GLU A 208 40.29 0.11 -4.82
CA GLU A 208 40.56 -1.33 -4.76
C GLU A 208 40.13 -2.04 -6.05
N LEU A 209 39.03 -1.65 -6.69
CA LEU A 209 38.64 -2.17 -8.02
C LEU A 209 39.70 -1.86 -9.10
N TYR A 210 40.47 -0.78 -8.93
CA TYR A 210 41.64 -0.45 -9.76
C TYR A 210 42.95 -1.10 -9.26
N SER A 211 42.87 -1.99 -8.26
CA SER A 211 44.02 -2.60 -7.58
C SER A 211 45.01 -1.58 -6.99
N ILE A 212 44.50 -0.40 -6.57
CA ILE A 212 45.31 0.65 -5.96
C ILE A 212 45.23 0.48 -4.44
N SER A 213 46.35 0.08 -3.85
CA SER A 213 46.49 0.04 -2.39
C SER A 213 46.89 1.41 -1.84
N ILE A 214 46.01 2.00 -1.03
CA ILE A 214 46.24 3.31 -0.44
C ILE A 214 47.05 3.24 0.86
N SER A 215 47.26 2.05 1.43
CA SER A 215 47.94 1.83 2.71
C SER A 215 49.41 2.29 2.74
N SER A 216 49.96 2.80 1.64
CA SER A 216 51.34 3.29 1.51
C SER A 216 51.46 4.80 1.30
N GLN A 217 50.37 5.54 1.06
CA GLN A 217 50.38 7.01 0.92
C GLN A 217 50.18 7.67 2.30
N TYR A 218 51.19 7.56 3.16
CA TYR A 218 51.15 8.01 4.57
C TYR A 218 51.05 9.55 4.78
N GLN A 219 50.72 10.33 3.76
CA GLN A 219 50.67 11.80 3.83
C GLN A 219 49.61 12.40 2.89
N SER A 220 48.38 11.85 2.86
CA SER A 220 47.25 12.59 2.29
C SER A 220 46.50 13.33 3.40
N PRO A 221 45.97 14.54 3.13
CA PRO A 221 45.13 15.27 4.09
C PRO A 221 43.96 14.41 4.62
N ARG A 222 43.37 13.59 3.76
CA ARG A 222 42.28 12.67 4.11
C ARG A 222 42.69 11.62 5.16
N MET A 223 43.94 11.13 5.13
CA MET A 223 44.42 10.19 6.16
C MET A 223 44.56 10.84 7.54
N GLU A 224 44.92 12.12 7.62
CA GLU A 224 44.95 12.86 8.88
C GLU A 224 43.53 13.07 9.41
N GLU A 225 42.61 13.48 8.55
CA GLU A 225 41.18 13.63 8.86
C GLU A 225 40.56 12.31 9.36
N ILE A 226 40.87 11.19 8.72
CA ILE A 226 40.43 9.85 9.13
C ILE A 226 40.87 9.53 10.57
N MET A 227 42.12 9.86 10.93
CA MET A 227 42.63 9.61 12.28
C MET A 227 41.92 10.46 13.34
N GLU A 228 41.57 11.70 13.02
CA GLU A 228 40.82 12.59 13.93
C GLU A 228 39.37 12.12 14.09
N GLN A 229 38.71 11.76 13.00
CA GLN A 229 37.31 11.31 12.99
C GLN A 229 37.11 9.99 13.75
N LYS A 230 38.12 9.11 13.74
CA LYS A 230 38.05 7.80 14.41
C LYS A 230 37.63 7.89 15.88
N SER A 231 38.25 8.79 16.67
CA SER A 231 37.93 8.92 18.10
C SER A 231 36.49 9.41 18.30
N ILE A 232 36.02 10.33 17.45
CA ILE A 232 34.67 10.88 17.52
C ILE A 232 33.64 9.78 17.23
N ILE A 233 33.88 8.96 16.21
CA ILE A 233 33.03 7.83 15.84
C ILE A 233 32.97 6.79 16.96
N GLU A 234 34.13 6.41 17.51
CA GLU A 234 34.19 5.45 18.62
C GLU A 234 33.38 5.95 19.83
N ASP A 235 33.47 7.24 20.16
CA ASP A 235 32.73 7.81 21.28
C ASP A 235 31.22 7.87 21.02
N GLN A 236 30.78 8.15 19.79
CA GLN A 236 29.35 8.09 19.43
C GLN A 236 28.80 6.66 19.50
N LEU A 237 29.54 5.67 18.98
CA LEU A 237 29.09 4.27 19.01
C LEU A 237 29.08 3.68 20.43
N LYS A 238 29.91 4.18 21.35
CA LYS A 238 29.86 3.80 22.78
C LYS A 238 28.56 4.24 23.47
N LEU A 239 27.86 5.25 22.94
CA LEU A 239 26.58 5.73 23.49
C LEU A 239 25.40 4.83 23.10
N LEU A 240 25.60 3.84 22.23
CA LEU A 240 24.57 2.85 21.92
C LEU A 240 24.43 1.83 23.07
N PRO A 241 23.23 1.30 23.35
CA PRO A 241 21.98 1.47 22.60
C PRO A 241 21.07 2.61 23.11
N ASP A 242 21.61 3.51 23.93
CA ASP A 242 20.84 4.54 24.65
C ASP A 242 20.59 5.80 23.82
N THR A 243 21.33 5.97 22.72
CA THR A 243 21.15 7.05 21.74
C THR A 243 20.61 6.50 20.44
N ASP A 244 19.86 7.34 19.71
CA ASP A 244 19.36 7.02 18.39
C ASP A 244 20.37 7.41 17.31
N MET A 245 20.61 6.50 16.36
CA MET A 245 21.50 6.65 15.23
C MET A 245 20.87 5.94 14.04
N ASP A 246 20.63 6.65 12.94
CA ASP A 246 20.08 6.07 11.74
C ASP A 246 21.03 4.99 11.15
N LEU A 247 20.49 4.07 10.35
CA LEU A 247 21.27 2.92 9.88
C LEU A 247 22.26 3.28 8.77
N PHE A 248 22.10 4.42 8.08
CA PHE A 248 23.13 4.92 7.17
C PHE A 248 24.37 5.30 7.98
N THR A 249 24.19 6.10 9.03
CA THR A 249 25.26 6.51 9.96
C THR A 249 25.91 5.31 10.63
N LEU A 250 25.10 4.41 11.19
CA LEU A 250 25.61 3.22 11.87
C LEU A 250 26.43 2.32 10.94
N SER A 251 25.92 2.05 9.74
CA SER A 251 26.64 1.23 8.76
C SER A 251 27.91 1.92 8.29
N SER A 252 27.87 3.22 8.00
CA SER A 252 29.04 3.98 7.54
C SER A 252 30.14 4.02 8.59
N PHE A 253 29.80 4.28 9.85
CA PHE A 253 30.76 4.29 10.96
C PHE A 253 31.37 2.93 11.22
N THR A 254 30.56 1.87 11.13
CA THR A 254 31.04 0.49 11.27
C THR A 254 32.02 0.15 10.16
N ASP A 255 31.70 0.48 8.91
CA ASP A 255 32.56 0.27 7.74
C ASP A 255 33.88 1.02 7.89
N PHE A 256 33.80 2.29 8.28
CA PHE A 256 34.95 3.15 8.50
C PHE A 256 35.90 2.60 9.57
N LEU A 257 35.40 2.13 10.72
CA LEU A 257 36.25 1.58 11.78
C LEU A 257 36.94 0.27 11.38
N LEU A 258 36.27 -0.58 10.58
CA LEU A 258 36.85 -1.84 10.10
C LEU A 258 37.94 -1.62 9.06
N ILE A 259 37.73 -0.66 8.16
CA ILE A 259 38.75 -0.22 7.21
C ILE A 259 39.99 0.32 7.95
N ASN A 260 39.78 1.08 9.03
CA ASN A 260 40.83 1.77 9.78
C ASN A 260 41.33 1.02 11.03
N GLY A 261 41.14 -0.31 11.05
CA GLY A 261 41.64 -1.17 12.11
C GLY A 261 40.61 -2.19 12.56
N ASN A 262 40.25 -2.16 13.84
CA ASN A 262 39.34 -3.13 14.43
C ASN A 262 38.34 -2.42 15.35
N ILE A 263 37.12 -2.93 15.39
CA ILE A 263 36.08 -2.49 16.32
C ILE A 263 36.30 -3.17 17.67
N SER A 264 36.33 -2.39 18.76
CA SER A 264 36.46 -2.90 20.13
C SER A 264 35.30 -3.83 20.50
N SER A 265 35.52 -4.76 21.43
CA SER A 265 34.48 -5.68 21.90
C SER A 265 33.28 -4.95 22.53
N GLU A 266 33.53 -3.83 23.20
CA GLU A 266 32.50 -2.96 23.78
C GLU A 266 31.60 -2.38 22.69
N ILE A 267 32.19 -1.73 21.68
CA ILE A 267 31.43 -1.15 20.57
C ILE A 267 30.67 -2.23 19.81
N ARG A 268 31.28 -3.40 19.53
CA ARG A 268 30.58 -4.54 18.90
C ARG A 268 29.35 -4.95 19.69
N SER A 269 29.46 -5.05 21.01
CA SER A 269 28.33 -5.38 21.89
C SER A 269 27.24 -4.31 21.84
N ASN A 270 27.61 -3.03 21.89
CA ASN A 270 26.67 -1.91 21.88
C ASN A 270 25.89 -1.82 20.56
N ILE A 271 26.58 -1.97 19.42
CA ILE A 271 25.94 -2.06 18.10
C ILE A 271 24.97 -3.24 18.06
N GLY A 272 25.38 -4.40 18.58
CA GLY A 272 24.52 -5.58 18.57
C GLY A 272 23.25 -5.42 19.40
N MET A 273 23.36 -4.85 20.60
CA MET A 273 22.19 -4.51 21.43
C MET A 273 21.30 -3.47 20.74
N TYR A 274 21.90 -2.51 20.03
CA TYR A 274 21.16 -1.49 19.30
C TYR A 274 20.35 -2.09 18.16
N LEU A 275 20.95 -2.91 17.30
CA LEU A 275 20.25 -3.57 16.19
C LEU A 275 19.11 -4.46 16.71
N GLN A 276 19.34 -5.21 17.79
CA GLN A 276 18.26 -6.01 18.40
C GLN A 276 17.09 -5.15 18.90
N LYS A 277 17.37 -3.96 19.46
CA LYS A 277 16.36 -3.01 19.92
C LYS A 277 15.61 -2.33 18.77
N LYS A 278 16.26 -2.12 17.62
CA LYS A 278 15.71 -1.42 16.46
C LYS A 278 15.01 -2.32 15.44
N GLN A 279 15.13 -3.63 15.60
CA GLN A 279 14.38 -4.56 14.77
C GLN A 279 12.88 -4.39 14.97
N LEU A 280 12.15 -4.28 13.87
CA LEU A 280 10.70 -4.07 13.88
C LEU A 280 9.94 -5.39 14.00
N GLN A 281 8.65 -5.29 14.32
CA GLN A 281 7.79 -6.45 14.55
C GLN A 281 7.62 -7.32 13.29
N ASP A 282 7.62 -6.69 12.11
CA ASP A 282 7.58 -7.37 10.81
C ASP A 282 8.88 -8.14 10.50
N GLY A 283 9.94 -7.92 11.29
CA GLY A 283 11.27 -8.52 11.13
C GLY A 283 12.25 -7.61 10.38
N GLY A 284 11.78 -6.57 9.70
CA GLY A 284 12.57 -5.64 8.92
C GLY A 284 13.20 -4.52 9.75
N PHE A 285 13.87 -3.61 9.04
CA PHE A 285 14.47 -2.41 9.62
C PHE A 285 14.18 -1.21 8.73
N ASN A 286 14.10 -0.04 9.35
CA ASN A 286 14.00 1.23 8.64
C ASN A 286 15.30 2.01 8.76
N PRO A 287 15.83 2.57 7.66
CA PRO A 287 17.13 3.22 7.67
C PRO A 287 17.09 4.53 8.45
N LEU A 288 15.94 5.22 8.51
CA LEU A 288 15.74 6.46 9.24
C LEU A 288 15.01 6.26 10.59
N LEU A 289 14.95 5.02 11.06
CA LEU A 289 14.30 4.63 12.33
C LEU A 289 12.78 4.88 12.38
N ASP A 290 12.12 4.97 11.23
CA ASP A 290 10.66 4.86 11.18
C ASP A 290 10.19 3.47 11.63
N ASN A 291 8.91 3.36 11.91
CA ASN A 291 8.27 2.19 12.50
C ASN A 291 7.76 1.15 11.48
N TYR A 292 8.33 1.09 10.27
CA TYR A 292 8.02 0.09 9.24
C TYR A 292 9.30 -0.40 8.54
N GLY A 293 9.42 -1.70 8.26
CA GLY A 293 10.60 -2.26 7.60
C GLY A 293 10.66 -1.88 6.12
N GLU A 294 11.88 -1.69 5.59
CA GLU A 294 12.08 -1.52 4.15
C GLU A 294 13.39 -2.18 3.66
N PRO A 295 13.54 -2.43 2.33
CA PRO A 295 14.66 -3.19 1.78
C PRO A 295 16.05 -2.69 2.20
N GLN A 296 16.35 -1.40 2.07
CA GLN A 296 17.70 -0.87 2.27
C GLN A 296 18.11 -0.84 3.74
N GLY A 297 17.23 -0.45 4.65
CA GLY A 297 17.44 -0.47 6.09
C GLY A 297 17.66 -1.88 6.59
N THR A 298 16.88 -2.84 6.07
CA THR A 298 17.06 -4.27 6.36
C THR A 298 18.44 -4.76 5.92
N TYR A 299 18.85 -4.40 4.70
CA TYR A 299 20.20 -4.67 4.22
C TYR A 299 21.28 -4.03 5.10
N LEU A 300 21.17 -2.75 5.43
CA LEU A 300 22.16 -2.02 6.24
C LEU A 300 22.31 -2.64 7.63
N ALA A 301 21.20 -3.06 8.26
CA ALA A 301 21.21 -3.77 9.53
C ALA A 301 21.92 -5.12 9.42
N LEU A 302 21.60 -5.93 8.40
CA LEU A 302 22.23 -7.23 8.16
C LEU A 302 23.72 -7.11 7.84
N LYS A 303 24.09 -6.16 6.97
CA LYS A 303 25.47 -5.86 6.62
C LYS A 303 26.28 -5.49 7.87
N THR A 304 25.73 -4.61 8.69
CA THR A 304 26.36 -4.18 9.95
C THR A 304 26.48 -5.37 10.92
N ALA A 305 25.41 -6.16 11.10
CA ALA A 305 25.40 -7.34 11.95
C ALA A 305 26.44 -8.38 11.52
N SER A 306 26.50 -8.70 10.23
CA SER A 306 27.48 -9.62 9.64
C SER A 306 28.92 -9.16 9.92
N LYS A 307 29.21 -7.88 9.72
CA LYS A 307 30.53 -7.28 9.98
C LYS A 307 30.97 -7.35 11.44
N ILE A 308 30.03 -7.34 12.38
CA ILE A 308 30.34 -7.51 13.80
C ILE A 308 30.27 -8.96 14.28
N GLY A 309 29.88 -9.92 13.42
CA GLY A 309 29.71 -11.33 13.76
C GLY A 309 28.43 -11.63 14.54
N LEU A 310 27.39 -10.81 14.37
CA LEU A 310 26.07 -10.97 14.98
C LEU A 310 25.09 -11.59 13.98
N ASN A 311 24.34 -12.59 14.44
CA ASN A 311 23.17 -13.08 13.72
C ASN A 311 21.92 -12.39 14.28
N LEU A 312 21.17 -11.71 13.40
CA LEU A 312 19.84 -11.19 13.73
C LEU A 312 18.80 -12.33 13.72
N ASN A 313 17.59 -12.06 14.19
CA ASN A 313 16.59 -13.12 14.34
C ASN A 313 16.13 -13.71 12.98
N ASP A 314 15.46 -14.87 13.03
CA ASP A 314 15.01 -15.56 11.82
C ASP A 314 13.86 -14.85 11.09
N ASN A 315 13.13 -13.97 11.77
CA ASN A 315 12.00 -13.25 11.19
C ASN A 315 12.41 -12.27 10.08
N VAL A 316 13.69 -11.87 10.01
CA VAL A 316 14.20 -11.08 8.89
C VAL A 316 13.95 -11.79 7.55
N SER A 317 14.15 -13.10 7.49
CA SER A 317 13.89 -13.84 6.26
C SER A 317 12.40 -13.92 5.91
N THR A 318 11.53 -14.02 6.93
CA THR A 318 10.08 -13.94 6.74
C THR A 318 9.67 -12.59 6.16
N PHE A 319 10.22 -11.49 6.70
CA PHE A 319 10.02 -10.15 6.17
C PHE A 319 10.36 -10.05 4.68
N ILE A 320 11.56 -10.50 4.30
CA ILE A 320 12.05 -10.48 2.92
C ILE A 320 11.10 -11.30 2.01
N TYR A 321 10.78 -12.52 2.43
CA TYR A 321 9.94 -13.42 1.65
C TYR A 321 8.47 -12.99 1.51
N ASN A 322 7.98 -12.13 2.39
CA ASN A 322 6.64 -11.53 2.24
C ASN A 322 6.60 -10.49 1.11
N HIS A 323 7.76 -10.01 0.66
CA HIS A 323 7.87 -9.06 -0.45
C HIS A 323 8.07 -9.75 -1.81
N GLU A 324 8.27 -11.08 -1.87
CA GLU A 324 8.15 -11.79 -3.14
C GLU A 324 6.69 -11.74 -3.63
N PRO A 325 6.44 -11.50 -4.93
CA PRO A 325 5.08 -11.57 -5.48
C PRO A 325 4.45 -12.94 -5.22
N LEU A 326 3.19 -12.92 -4.78
CA LEU A 326 2.43 -14.13 -4.44
C LEU A 326 2.21 -15.05 -5.65
N ASP A 327 2.32 -14.50 -6.85
CA ASP A 327 2.10 -15.20 -8.11
C ASP A 327 3.35 -15.83 -8.70
N GLY A 328 4.48 -15.65 -8.05
CA GLY A 328 5.74 -16.22 -8.48
C GLY A 328 6.30 -15.61 -9.77
N ARG A 329 5.89 -14.39 -10.16
CA ARG A 329 6.47 -13.69 -11.33
C ARG A 329 7.92 -13.26 -11.17
N GLY A 330 8.49 -13.44 -9.96
CA GLY A 330 9.88 -13.08 -9.64
C GLY A 330 10.07 -11.63 -9.21
N GLY A 331 11.26 -11.32 -8.71
CA GLY A 331 11.59 -10.01 -8.14
C GLY A 331 11.00 -9.80 -6.74
N PHE A 332 11.19 -8.61 -6.18
CA PHE A 332 10.61 -8.22 -4.89
C PHE A 332 9.90 -6.88 -4.97
N ARG A 333 8.72 -6.83 -4.33
CA ARG A 333 7.88 -5.65 -4.19
C ARG A 333 8.50 -4.65 -3.23
N SER A 334 8.16 -3.39 -3.44
CA SER A 334 8.50 -2.33 -2.50
C SER A 334 7.80 -2.50 -1.16
N ALA A 335 8.49 -2.13 -0.09
CA ALA A 335 7.90 -1.92 1.22
C ALA A 335 7.61 -0.42 1.37
N TYR A 336 6.37 -0.05 1.66
CA TYR A 336 5.99 1.34 1.88
C TYR A 336 5.38 1.51 3.25
N ARG A 337 5.46 2.74 3.76
CA ARG A 337 4.59 3.16 4.85
C ARG A 337 3.15 3.12 4.38
N LEU A 338 2.39 2.15 4.89
CA LEU A 338 0.96 2.05 4.65
C LEU A 338 0.23 3.17 5.42
N LEU A 339 -0.48 4.01 4.68
CA LEU A 339 -1.25 5.12 5.24
C LEU A 339 -2.69 4.69 5.44
N SER A 340 -3.07 4.49 6.69
CA SER A 340 -4.41 4.05 7.06
C SER A 340 -5.44 5.16 6.95
N SER A 341 -6.68 4.81 6.56
CA SER A 341 -7.83 5.72 6.56
C SER A 341 -9.06 5.06 7.21
N PRO A 342 -10.00 5.82 7.81
CA PRO A 342 -11.24 5.26 8.35
C PRO A 342 -12.05 4.49 7.31
N GLU A 343 -12.06 4.97 6.06
CA GLU A 343 -12.74 4.33 4.93
C GLU A 343 -12.12 2.97 4.61
N ASN A 344 -10.83 2.91 4.28
CA ASN A 344 -10.15 1.66 3.97
C ASN A 344 -10.23 0.68 5.14
N THR A 345 -10.15 1.17 6.39
CA THR A 345 -10.34 0.34 7.59
C THR A 345 -11.73 -0.29 7.65
N TYR A 346 -12.80 0.48 7.39
CA TYR A 346 -14.15 -0.07 7.33
C TYR A 346 -14.30 -1.08 6.18
N LEU A 347 -13.81 -0.74 4.99
CA LEU A 347 -13.91 -1.59 3.80
C LEU A 347 -13.17 -2.92 4.00
N ALA A 348 -11.98 -2.90 4.60
CA ALA A 348 -11.23 -4.11 4.97
C ALA A 348 -12.01 -4.98 5.95
N VAL A 349 -12.48 -4.42 7.07
CA VAL A 349 -13.21 -5.18 8.10
C VAL A 349 -14.53 -5.75 7.58
N LYS A 350 -15.26 -4.97 6.76
CA LYS A 350 -16.50 -5.45 6.11
C LYS A 350 -16.20 -6.56 5.11
N SER A 351 -15.16 -6.42 4.29
CA SER A 351 -14.75 -7.43 3.31
C SER A 351 -14.31 -8.73 3.99
N LEU A 352 -13.49 -8.66 5.04
CA LEU A 352 -13.10 -9.84 5.83
C LEU A 352 -14.32 -10.57 6.38
N LYS A 353 -15.31 -9.83 6.91
CA LYS A 353 -16.55 -10.42 7.41
C LYS A 353 -17.36 -11.15 6.33
N ILE A 354 -17.49 -10.56 5.13
CA ILE A 354 -18.14 -11.21 3.98
C ILE A 354 -17.38 -12.49 3.60
N LEU A 355 -16.05 -12.41 3.60
CA LEU A 355 -15.14 -13.53 3.35
C LEU A 355 -15.03 -14.51 4.53
N GLY A 356 -15.86 -14.39 5.57
CA GLY A 356 -15.85 -15.27 6.75
C GLY A 356 -14.51 -15.33 7.48
N SER A 357 -13.77 -14.22 7.48
CA SER A 357 -12.49 -14.01 8.17
C SER A 357 -12.60 -12.84 9.15
N GLU A 358 -11.53 -12.59 9.90
CA GLU A 358 -11.45 -11.54 10.91
C GLU A 358 -10.13 -10.77 10.80
N PRO A 359 -10.05 -9.53 11.31
CA PRO A 359 -8.79 -8.80 11.36
C PRO A 359 -7.76 -9.51 12.24
N ASP A 360 -6.51 -9.63 11.77
CA ASP A 360 -5.44 -10.33 12.48
C ASP A 360 -5.09 -9.67 13.82
N ASN A 361 -4.96 -8.35 13.85
CA ASN A 361 -4.65 -7.59 15.06
C ASN A 361 -5.81 -6.68 15.49
N ARG A 362 -6.79 -7.28 16.18
CA ARG A 362 -7.97 -6.56 16.69
C ARG A 362 -7.62 -5.47 17.71
N GLU A 363 -6.58 -5.66 18.52
CA GLU A 363 -6.23 -4.70 19.57
C GLU A 363 -5.73 -3.38 18.97
N GLU A 364 -4.77 -3.44 18.05
CA GLU A 364 -4.25 -2.26 17.35
C GLU A 364 -5.32 -1.61 16.49
N LEU A 365 -6.16 -2.40 15.81
CA LEU A 365 -7.31 -1.88 15.07
C LEU A 365 -8.27 -1.06 15.96
N ILE A 366 -8.57 -1.53 17.17
CA ILE A 366 -9.41 -0.77 18.10
C ILE A 366 -8.69 0.48 18.62
N LYS A 367 -7.37 0.44 18.86
CA LYS A 367 -6.58 1.63 19.20
C LYS A 367 -6.63 2.67 18.09
N TYR A 368 -6.42 2.25 16.85
CA TYR A 368 -6.53 3.09 15.66
C TYR A 368 -7.89 3.79 15.57
N VAL A 369 -8.98 3.01 15.57
CA VAL A 369 -10.33 3.57 15.41
C VAL A 369 -10.69 4.48 16.59
N THR A 370 -10.25 4.14 17.81
CA THR A 370 -10.43 5.00 18.99
C THR A 370 -9.66 6.31 18.89
N TYR A 371 -8.44 6.27 18.34
CA TYR A 371 -7.64 7.46 18.09
C TYR A 371 -8.29 8.35 17.03
N LYS A 372 -8.68 7.78 15.88
CA LYS A 372 -9.37 8.50 14.80
C LYS A 372 -10.71 9.05 15.24
N TRP A 373 -11.43 8.35 16.11
CA TRP A 373 -12.63 8.88 16.74
C TRP A 373 -12.37 10.11 17.62
N ARG A 374 -11.18 10.28 18.19
CA ARG A 374 -10.86 11.44 19.05
C ARG A 374 -10.31 12.64 18.30
N GLU A 375 -9.81 12.48 17.08
CA GLU A 375 -9.33 13.61 16.27
C GLU A 375 -10.48 14.58 15.92
N GLU A 376 -10.18 15.89 15.93
CA GLU A 376 -11.19 16.97 15.84
C GLU A 376 -11.77 17.16 14.43
N SER A 377 -11.06 16.74 13.37
CA SER A 377 -11.55 16.84 11.99
C SER A 377 -12.42 15.63 11.63
N LYS A 378 -13.72 15.72 11.88
CA LYS A 378 -14.68 14.67 11.52
C LYS A 378 -15.59 15.15 10.39
N ASP A 379 -15.36 14.66 9.18
CA ASP A 379 -16.43 14.56 8.20
C ASP A 379 -17.38 13.40 8.58
N ALA A 380 -18.65 13.46 8.14
CA ALA A 380 -19.65 12.46 8.56
C ALA A 380 -19.32 11.05 8.06
N LYS A 381 -18.70 10.93 6.88
CA LYS A 381 -18.33 9.66 6.25
C LYS A 381 -17.27 8.92 7.08
N SER A 382 -16.18 9.58 7.43
CA SER A 382 -15.11 9.03 8.28
C SER A 382 -15.61 8.64 9.67
N ALA A 383 -16.50 9.45 10.26
CA ALA A 383 -17.11 9.15 11.55
C ALA A 383 -18.02 7.91 11.49
N TYR A 384 -18.85 7.81 10.44
CA TYR A 384 -19.71 6.65 10.20
C TYR A 384 -18.88 5.38 10.04
N TYR A 385 -17.84 5.40 9.22
CA TYR A 385 -16.96 4.25 9.00
C TYR A 385 -16.27 3.79 10.29
N SER A 386 -15.79 4.73 11.11
CA SER A 386 -15.20 4.41 12.41
C SER A 386 -16.20 3.69 13.34
N LEU A 387 -17.44 4.19 13.43
CA LEU A 387 -18.49 3.54 14.23
C LEU A 387 -18.93 2.19 13.65
N MET A 388 -18.94 2.05 12.32
CA MET A 388 -19.23 0.77 11.68
C MET A 388 -18.16 -0.27 11.97
N VAL A 389 -16.88 0.09 12.10
CA VAL A 389 -15.84 -0.86 12.54
C VAL A 389 -16.13 -1.34 13.97
N TYR A 390 -16.47 -0.45 14.91
CA TYR A 390 -16.91 -0.85 16.26
C TYR A 390 -18.10 -1.82 16.19
N LYS A 391 -19.13 -1.52 15.38
CA LYS A 391 -20.31 -2.37 15.19
C LYS A 391 -19.94 -3.74 14.64
N LEU A 392 -19.10 -3.81 13.59
CA LEU A 392 -18.71 -5.06 12.94
C LEU A 392 -17.93 -5.98 13.87
N LEU A 393 -17.14 -5.39 14.78
CA LEU A 393 -16.34 -6.09 15.80
C LEU A 393 -17.11 -6.38 17.10
N ASN A 394 -18.40 -6.01 17.18
CA ASN A 394 -19.22 -6.09 18.40
C ASN A 394 -18.61 -5.37 19.61
N TYR A 395 -17.98 -4.21 19.37
CA TYR A 395 -17.37 -3.38 20.40
C TYR A 395 -18.28 -2.18 20.70
N PRO A 396 -18.40 -1.75 21.98
CA PRO A 396 -19.29 -0.65 22.34
C PRO A 396 -18.86 0.68 21.72
N TYR A 397 -19.84 1.49 21.31
CA TYR A 397 -19.59 2.83 20.78
C TYR A 397 -19.08 3.77 21.88
N PRO A 398 -18.15 4.68 21.55
CA PRO A 398 -17.85 5.82 22.41
C PRO A 398 -19.07 6.75 22.49
N GLN A 399 -19.60 6.93 23.70
CA GLN A 399 -20.71 7.86 23.95
C GLN A 399 -20.17 9.30 24.02
N ASP A 400 -20.71 10.19 23.19
CA ASP A 400 -20.28 11.60 23.12
C ASP A 400 -21.45 12.52 22.79
N VAL A 401 -21.97 13.19 23.83
CA VAL A 401 -23.09 14.14 23.73
C VAL A 401 -22.75 15.34 22.84
N GLN A 402 -21.48 15.75 22.76
CA GLN A 402 -21.08 16.84 21.87
C GLN A 402 -21.09 16.38 20.41
N PHE A 403 -20.70 15.13 20.16
CA PHE A 403 -20.81 14.53 18.83
C PHE A 403 -22.26 14.42 18.37
N GLU A 404 -23.18 13.98 19.24
CA GLU A 404 -24.62 13.94 18.90
C GLU A 404 -25.16 15.33 18.54
N LYS A 405 -24.76 16.38 19.29
CA LYS A 405 -25.13 17.76 18.98
C LYS A 405 -24.54 18.23 17.65
N TRP A 406 -23.31 17.84 17.35
CA TRP A 406 -22.66 18.11 16.07
C TRP A 406 -23.43 17.45 14.92
N VAL A 407 -23.76 16.15 15.01
CA VAL A 407 -24.57 15.45 13.99
C VAL A 407 -25.89 16.19 13.73
N LYS A 408 -26.63 16.57 14.78
CA LYS A 408 -27.88 17.33 14.63
C LYS A 408 -27.67 18.68 13.94
N LYS A 409 -26.64 19.44 14.38
CA LYS A 409 -26.33 20.76 13.82
C LYS A 409 -25.91 20.66 12.36
N SER A 410 -25.01 19.74 12.02
CA SER A 410 -24.52 19.52 10.65
C SER A 410 -25.65 19.06 9.74
N PHE A 411 -26.54 18.20 10.23
CA PHE A 411 -27.74 17.80 9.50
C PHE A 411 -28.64 19.00 9.22
N ASP A 412 -28.96 19.81 10.22
CA ASP A 412 -29.78 21.01 10.04
C ASP A 412 -29.15 22.01 9.07
N GLU A 413 -27.81 22.19 9.11
CA GLU A 413 -27.07 23.01 8.15
C GLU A 413 -27.22 22.47 6.72
N CYS A 414 -27.07 21.16 6.52
CA CYS A 414 -27.28 20.51 5.23
C CYS A 414 -28.72 20.70 4.74
N VAL A 415 -29.73 20.51 5.60
CA VAL A 415 -31.13 20.71 5.25
C VAL A 415 -31.43 22.16 4.86
N ASN A 416 -30.74 23.14 5.42
CA ASN A 416 -30.95 24.56 5.11
C ASN A 416 -30.29 25.03 3.80
N GLN A 417 -29.41 24.22 3.20
CA GLN A 417 -28.81 24.53 1.90
C GLN A 417 -29.83 24.46 0.76
N SER A 418 -29.55 25.18 -0.34
CA SER A 418 -30.29 25.00 -1.58
C SER A 418 -29.93 23.64 -2.19
N ILE A 419 -30.81 23.09 -3.02
CA ILE A 419 -30.64 21.73 -3.53
C ILE A 419 -29.41 21.62 -4.44
N GLU A 420 -29.06 22.71 -5.13
CA GLU A 420 -27.88 22.82 -6.00
C GLU A 420 -26.57 22.88 -5.22
N SER A 421 -26.59 23.39 -3.98
CA SER A 421 -25.41 23.48 -3.11
C SER A 421 -25.28 22.34 -2.10
N MET A 422 -26.30 21.48 -2.01
CA MET A 422 -26.37 20.43 -1.01
C MET A 422 -25.34 19.33 -1.28
N ASN A 423 -24.57 18.97 -0.26
CA ASN A 423 -23.73 17.78 -0.33
C ASN A 423 -24.55 16.53 0.05
N PHE A 424 -25.00 15.79 -0.95
CA PHE A 424 -25.81 14.58 -0.77
C PHE A 424 -25.05 13.43 -0.07
N GLU A 425 -23.74 13.34 -0.27
CA GLU A 425 -22.92 12.34 0.43
C GLU A 425 -22.88 12.64 1.92
N GLU A 426 -22.59 13.89 2.30
CA GLU A 426 -22.62 14.33 3.70
C GLU A 426 -24.01 14.11 4.33
N ALA A 427 -25.08 14.48 3.62
CA ALA A 427 -26.47 14.26 4.06
C ALA A 427 -26.75 12.78 4.34
N LEU A 428 -26.32 11.89 3.45
CA LEU A 428 -26.46 10.45 3.61
C LEU A 428 -25.73 9.96 4.86
N TYR A 429 -24.46 10.31 5.03
CA TYR A 429 -23.69 9.83 6.17
C TYR A 429 -24.16 10.42 7.51
N LEU A 430 -24.68 11.65 7.53
CA LEU A 430 -25.33 12.22 8.72
C LEU A 430 -26.63 11.47 9.07
N ALA A 431 -27.46 11.11 8.08
CA ALA A 431 -28.65 10.29 8.31
C ALA A 431 -28.29 8.89 8.84
N LYS A 432 -27.28 8.25 8.23
CA LYS A 432 -26.72 6.97 8.69
C LYS A 432 -26.19 7.01 10.11
N LEU A 433 -25.45 8.06 10.47
CA LEU A 433 -24.95 8.28 11.83
C LEU A 433 -26.11 8.42 12.83
N ALA A 434 -27.12 9.21 12.46
CA ALA A 434 -28.28 9.42 13.31
C ALA A 434 -29.04 8.12 13.55
N ASN A 435 -29.30 7.33 12.50
CA ASN A 435 -29.93 6.02 12.60
C ASN A 435 -29.11 5.06 13.48
N LEU A 436 -27.80 4.96 13.21
CA LEU A 436 -26.87 4.08 13.95
C LEU A 436 -26.83 4.38 15.45
N LEU A 437 -26.91 5.65 15.83
CA LEU A 437 -26.83 6.13 17.21
C LEU A 437 -28.19 6.35 17.88
N GLY A 438 -29.30 6.20 17.14
CA GLY A 438 -30.64 6.49 17.65
C GLY A 438 -30.89 7.98 17.92
N ILE A 439 -30.26 8.86 17.16
CA ILE A 439 -30.39 10.31 17.27
C ILE A 439 -31.64 10.76 16.51
N GLU A 440 -32.58 11.41 17.22
CA GLU A 440 -33.73 12.05 16.58
C GLU A 440 -33.31 13.34 15.86
N LEU A 441 -33.66 13.44 14.57
CA LEU A 441 -33.42 14.58 13.68
C LEU A 441 -34.70 15.42 13.51
N SER A 442 -34.63 16.72 13.83
CA SER A 442 -35.82 17.59 13.89
C SER A 442 -36.40 17.98 12.52
N ASN A 443 -35.59 17.98 11.46
CA ASN A 443 -35.93 18.48 10.13
C ASN A 443 -35.93 17.39 9.04
N SER A 444 -36.09 16.12 9.42
CA SER A 444 -36.10 14.98 8.51
C SER A 444 -37.16 15.13 7.41
N ASP A 445 -38.40 15.51 7.76
CA ASP A 445 -39.51 15.67 6.81
C ASP A 445 -39.21 16.72 5.73
N THR A 446 -38.53 17.80 6.10
CA THR A 446 -38.11 18.84 5.15
C THR A 446 -37.10 18.30 4.15
N LEU A 447 -36.13 17.51 4.61
CA LEU A 447 -35.16 16.88 3.72
C LEU A 447 -35.84 15.84 2.83
N VAL A 448 -36.71 15.00 3.38
CA VAL A 448 -37.50 14.02 2.63
C VAL A 448 -38.26 14.69 1.50
N ALA A 449 -39.00 15.78 1.79
CA ALA A 449 -39.75 16.51 0.77
C ALA A 449 -38.83 17.13 -0.31
N LYS A 450 -37.67 17.67 0.08
CA LYS A 450 -36.66 18.18 -0.86
C LYS A 450 -36.13 17.07 -1.77
N ILE A 451 -35.70 15.95 -1.21
CA ILE A 451 -35.17 14.81 -1.98
C ILE A 451 -36.24 14.23 -2.90
N GLN A 452 -37.47 14.03 -2.42
CA GLN A 452 -38.58 13.54 -3.25
C GLN A 452 -38.92 14.48 -4.41
N SER A 453 -38.73 15.79 -4.25
CA SER A 453 -38.95 16.76 -5.33
C SER A 453 -37.96 16.66 -6.50
N LEU A 454 -36.84 15.95 -6.30
CA LEU A 454 -35.85 15.67 -7.35
C LEU A 454 -36.21 14.45 -8.21
N GLN A 455 -37.26 13.70 -7.84
CA GLN A 455 -37.66 12.55 -8.63
C GLN A 455 -38.26 13.01 -9.97
N GLN A 456 -37.68 12.52 -11.05
CA GLN A 456 -38.06 12.85 -12.41
C GLN A 456 -39.18 11.93 -12.92
N SER A 457 -39.76 12.28 -14.07
CA SER A 457 -40.86 11.52 -14.67
C SER A 457 -40.47 10.12 -15.17
N ASP A 458 -39.17 9.85 -15.34
CA ASP A 458 -38.64 8.52 -15.66
C ASP A 458 -38.39 7.66 -14.40
N GLY A 459 -38.63 8.22 -13.21
CA GLY A 459 -38.51 7.55 -11.92
C GLY A 459 -37.14 7.71 -11.24
N GLY A 460 -36.09 8.12 -11.96
CA GLY A 460 -34.79 8.42 -11.38
C GLY A 460 -34.76 9.78 -10.64
N PHE A 461 -33.65 10.11 -10.00
CA PHE A 461 -33.47 11.38 -9.30
C PHE A 461 -32.39 12.24 -9.97
N GLY A 462 -32.63 13.55 -10.02
CA GLY A 462 -31.63 14.53 -10.42
C GLY A 462 -32.19 15.94 -10.52
N ILE A 463 -31.33 16.93 -10.76
CA ILE A 463 -31.75 18.34 -10.86
C ILE A 463 -32.43 18.62 -12.21
N GLU A 464 -31.72 18.38 -13.31
CA GLU A 464 -32.22 18.62 -14.67
C GLU A 464 -32.65 17.33 -15.37
N ALA A 465 -32.00 16.23 -15.04
CA ALA A 465 -32.27 14.89 -15.54
C ALA A 465 -31.80 13.87 -14.51
N SER A 466 -32.39 12.67 -14.56
CA SER A 466 -32.03 11.57 -13.67
C SER A 466 -30.57 11.18 -13.84
N ASP A 467 -29.90 10.95 -12.71
CA ASP A 467 -28.49 10.64 -12.59
C ASP A 467 -28.28 9.45 -11.64
N THR A 468 -27.39 8.52 -11.99
CA THR A 468 -27.20 7.28 -11.21
C THR A 468 -26.73 7.58 -9.78
N SER A 469 -25.79 8.50 -9.60
CA SER A 469 -25.26 8.87 -8.29
C SER A 469 -26.30 9.60 -7.46
N MET A 470 -27.01 10.58 -8.03
CA MET A 470 -28.10 11.26 -7.32
C MET A 470 -29.24 10.30 -6.96
N THR A 471 -29.56 9.34 -7.81
CA THR A 471 -30.55 8.28 -7.52
C THR A 471 -30.10 7.43 -6.34
N PHE A 472 -28.83 6.99 -6.33
CA PHE A 472 -28.25 6.26 -5.19
C PHE A 472 -28.36 7.06 -3.88
N TYR A 473 -27.85 8.29 -3.84
CA TYR A 473 -27.89 9.09 -2.62
C TYR A 473 -29.32 9.38 -2.18
N SER A 474 -30.21 9.75 -3.11
CA SER A 474 -31.60 10.10 -2.79
C SER A 474 -32.36 8.94 -2.18
N VAL A 475 -32.27 7.75 -2.78
CA VAL A 475 -32.95 6.55 -2.28
C VAL A 475 -32.40 6.16 -0.91
N ASN A 476 -31.08 6.17 -0.72
CA ASN A 476 -30.50 5.77 0.56
C ASN A 476 -30.73 6.81 1.66
N ILE A 477 -30.76 8.11 1.36
CA ILE A 477 -31.18 9.14 2.33
C ILE A 477 -32.63 8.90 2.75
N LEU A 478 -33.52 8.65 1.79
CA LEU A 478 -34.93 8.40 2.08
C LEU A 478 -35.11 7.18 2.99
N GLU A 479 -34.41 6.08 2.71
CA GLU A 479 -34.44 4.87 3.54
C GLU A 479 -33.95 5.14 4.98
N GLU A 480 -32.80 5.79 5.13
CA GLU A 480 -32.23 6.09 6.45
C GLU A 480 -33.13 7.01 7.29
N LEU A 481 -33.97 7.81 6.64
CA LEU A 481 -34.98 8.67 7.25
C LEU A 481 -36.37 7.99 7.36
N GLY A 482 -36.50 6.71 7.00
CA GLY A 482 -37.75 5.95 7.09
C GLY A 482 -38.81 6.33 6.05
N SER A 483 -38.39 6.80 4.88
CA SER A 483 -39.23 7.22 3.76
C SER A 483 -38.91 6.42 2.48
N SER A 484 -39.57 6.75 1.36
CA SER A 484 -39.36 6.08 0.08
C SER A 484 -39.54 7.06 -1.10
N PRO A 485 -39.06 6.71 -2.31
CA PRO A 485 -39.38 7.47 -3.52
C PRO A 485 -40.89 7.59 -3.74
N LEU A 486 -41.35 8.70 -4.31
CA LEU A 486 -42.78 8.92 -4.61
C LEU A 486 -43.28 7.90 -5.64
N ASP A 487 -42.47 7.63 -6.67
CA ASP A 487 -42.66 6.54 -7.61
C ASP A 487 -41.57 5.46 -7.40
N LYS A 488 -41.76 4.61 -6.38
CA LYS A 488 -40.84 3.48 -6.09
C LYS A 488 -40.67 2.55 -7.28
N GLN A 489 -41.75 2.24 -8.02
CA GLN A 489 -41.69 1.29 -9.13
C GLN A 489 -41.01 1.89 -10.37
N GLY A 490 -41.25 3.17 -10.66
CA GLY A 490 -40.52 3.92 -11.68
C GLY A 490 -39.03 3.95 -11.36
N CYS A 491 -38.66 4.24 -10.11
CA CYS A 491 -37.27 4.23 -9.65
C CYS A 491 -36.60 2.87 -9.85
N ILE A 492 -37.24 1.77 -9.44
CA ILE A 492 -36.74 0.40 -9.68
C ILE A 492 -36.54 0.15 -11.18
N SER A 493 -37.53 0.49 -11.99
CA SER A 493 -37.49 0.26 -13.45
C SER A 493 -36.34 1.05 -14.08
N TRP A 494 -36.18 2.31 -13.68
CA TRP A 494 -35.09 3.16 -14.12
C TRP A 494 -33.73 2.55 -13.76
N ILE A 495 -33.51 2.09 -12.52
CA ILE A 495 -32.22 1.49 -12.15
C ILE A 495 -31.97 0.21 -12.96
N GLN A 496 -32.99 -0.66 -13.11
CA GLN A 496 -32.88 -1.91 -13.87
C GLN A 496 -32.58 -1.71 -15.36
N GLU A 497 -33.00 -0.60 -15.97
CA GLU A 497 -32.63 -0.22 -17.33
C GLU A 497 -31.14 0.08 -17.49
N GLY A 498 -30.45 0.42 -16.40
CA GLY A 498 -29.00 0.59 -16.39
C GLY A 498 -28.22 -0.71 -16.52
N GLN A 499 -28.87 -1.87 -16.34
CA GLN A 499 -28.21 -3.16 -16.54
C GLN A 499 -28.08 -3.48 -18.04
N ILE A 500 -26.85 -3.61 -18.53
CA ILE A 500 -26.58 -3.84 -19.96
C ILE A 500 -26.31 -5.32 -20.28
N ALA A 501 -25.96 -5.61 -21.53
CA ALA A 501 -25.86 -6.97 -22.05
C ALA A 501 -24.74 -7.82 -21.42
N ASP A 502 -23.68 -7.18 -20.89
CA ASP A 502 -22.56 -7.83 -20.22
C ASP A 502 -22.91 -8.33 -18.80
N GLY A 503 -24.02 -7.83 -18.22
CA GLY A 503 -24.51 -8.19 -16.90
C GLY A 503 -24.31 -7.11 -15.84
N GLY A 504 -23.37 -6.20 -16.00
CA GLY A 504 -23.12 -5.08 -15.08
C GLY A 504 -24.09 -3.91 -15.30
N PHE A 505 -23.89 -2.84 -14.54
CA PHE A 505 -24.63 -1.57 -14.72
C PHE A 505 -23.74 -0.48 -15.28
N ILE A 506 -24.34 0.47 -16.00
CA ILE A 506 -23.66 1.66 -16.53
C ILE A 506 -24.01 2.91 -15.72
N ILE A 507 -23.14 3.92 -15.76
CA ILE A 507 -23.51 5.26 -15.28
C ILE A 507 -24.44 5.90 -16.32
N ARG A 508 -25.54 6.49 -15.84
CA ARG A 508 -26.54 7.19 -16.64
C ARG A 508 -26.75 8.60 -16.09
N ARG A 509 -26.83 9.58 -17.00
CA ARG A 509 -27.25 10.96 -16.73
C ARG A 509 -28.12 11.46 -17.87
N GLY A 510 -29.44 11.34 -17.70
CA GLY A 510 -30.41 11.57 -18.75
C GLY A 510 -30.11 10.71 -19.99
N PRO A 511 -29.93 11.32 -21.19
CA PRO A 511 -29.61 10.58 -22.40
C PRO A 511 -28.13 10.17 -22.52
N ILE A 512 -27.25 10.65 -21.63
CA ILE A 512 -25.82 10.36 -21.65
C ILE A 512 -25.55 9.16 -20.76
N HIS A 513 -24.73 8.22 -21.23
CA HIS A 513 -24.34 7.05 -20.45
C HIS A 513 -22.96 6.53 -20.85
N THR A 514 -22.33 5.73 -19.99
CA THR A 514 -21.10 5.01 -20.34
C THR A 514 -21.40 3.86 -21.30
N ASN A 515 -20.38 3.40 -22.04
CA ASN A 515 -20.51 2.28 -22.97
C ASN A 515 -20.36 0.91 -22.30
N SER A 516 -19.68 0.88 -21.16
CA SER A 516 -19.34 -0.34 -20.44
C SER A 516 -19.70 -0.20 -18.98
N SER A 517 -19.94 -1.35 -18.34
CA SER A 517 -20.17 -1.44 -16.91
C SER A 517 -18.88 -1.38 -16.11
N ASP A 518 -18.98 -0.84 -14.90
CA ASP A 518 -17.90 -0.80 -13.92
C ASP A 518 -18.41 -1.20 -12.53
N ILE A 519 -17.48 -1.51 -11.62
CA ILE A 519 -17.79 -2.05 -10.30
C ILE A 519 -18.49 -1.01 -9.41
N HIS A 520 -18.21 0.28 -9.60
CA HIS A 520 -18.81 1.37 -8.84
C HIS A 520 -20.29 1.54 -9.19
N SER A 521 -20.60 1.72 -10.48
CA SER A 521 -21.95 1.87 -11.02
C SER A 521 -22.81 0.62 -10.76
N THR A 522 -22.20 -0.56 -10.85
CA THR A 522 -22.83 -1.83 -10.47
C THR A 522 -23.15 -1.88 -8.99
N TYR A 523 -22.20 -1.56 -8.12
CA TYR A 523 -22.39 -1.53 -6.67
C TYR A 523 -23.51 -0.57 -6.25
N ILE A 524 -23.46 0.69 -6.69
CA ILE A 524 -24.47 1.67 -6.31
C ILE A 524 -25.86 1.28 -6.84
N SER A 525 -25.96 0.69 -8.03
CA SER A 525 -27.24 0.23 -8.59
C SER A 525 -27.83 -0.94 -7.82
N VAL A 526 -27.00 -1.94 -7.49
CA VAL A 526 -27.44 -3.15 -6.77
C VAL A 526 -27.80 -2.82 -5.33
N VAL A 527 -27.01 -2.00 -4.64
CA VAL A 527 -27.35 -1.51 -3.30
C VAL A 527 -28.65 -0.72 -3.34
N THR A 528 -28.85 0.17 -4.31
CA THR A 528 -30.10 0.94 -4.44
C THR A 528 -31.30 0.03 -4.69
N LEU A 529 -31.18 -0.99 -5.54
CA LEU A 529 -32.23 -1.98 -5.76
C LEU A 529 -32.55 -2.74 -4.49
N ASN A 530 -31.54 -3.17 -3.74
CA ASN A 530 -31.72 -3.87 -2.47
C ASN A 530 -32.40 -3.00 -1.41
N THR A 531 -32.01 -1.71 -1.31
CA THR A 531 -32.69 -0.72 -0.47
C THR A 531 -34.17 -0.55 -0.85
N LEU A 532 -34.52 -0.77 -2.12
CA LEU A 532 -35.91 -0.74 -2.59
C LEU A 532 -36.61 -2.11 -2.55
N ASP A 533 -36.04 -3.11 -1.88
CA ASP A 533 -36.53 -4.51 -1.83
C ASP A 533 -36.68 -5.16 -3.22
N SER A 534 -35.78 -4.81 -4.14
CA SER A 534 -35.79 -5.27 -5.53
C SER A 534 -34.46 -5.95 -5.92
N LYS A 535 -34.44 -6.56 -7.09
CA LYS A 535 -33.27 -7.29 -7.63
C LYS A 535 -32.89 -6.76 -9.02
N PRO A 536 -31.65 -7.00 -9.46
CA PRO A 536 -31.26 -6.82 -10.86
C PRO A 536 -32.17 -7.58 -11.82
N LYS A 537 -32.23 -7.13 -13.08
CA LYS A 537 -33.05 -7.76 -14.11
C LYS A 537 -32.53 -9.15 -14.49
N ASP A 538 -31.21 -9.32 -14.47
CA ASP A 538 -30.52 -10.58 -14.79
C ASP A 538 -29.39 -10.83 -13.77
N SER A 539 -29.73 -11.45 -12.63
CA SER A 539 -28.78 -11.73 -11.55
C SER A 539 -27.69 -12.74 -11.95
N ASP A 540 -28.02 -13.70 -12.83
CA ASP A 540 -27.06 -14.73 -13.26
C ASP A 540 -25.96 -14.12 -14.14
N LYS A 541 -26.32 -13.22 -15.07
CA LYS A 541 -25.32 -12.49 -15.85
C LYS A 541 -24.48 -11.56 -14.98
N LEU A 542 -25.09 -10.87 -14.02
CA LEU A 542 -24.36 -10.03 -13.09
C LEU A 542 -23.34 -10.85 -12.28
N LEU A 543 -23.72 -12.04 -11.81
CA LEU A 543 -22.80 -12.93 -11.09
C LEU A 543 -21.64 -13.38 -11.97
N LYS A 544 -21.90 -13.66 -13.25
CA LYS A 544 -20.84 -13.95 -14.23
C LYS A 544 -19.94 -12.74 -14.43
N TRP A 545 -20.50 -11.55 -14.62
CA TRP A 545 -19.75 -10.31 -14.78
C TRP A 545 -18.83 -10.03 -13.57
N LEU A 546 -19.33 -10.24 -12.35
CA LEU A 546 -18.51 -10.13 -11.14
C LEU A 546 -17.33 -11.11 -11.12
N LYS A 547 -17.52 -12.35 -11.59
CA LYS A 547 -16.41 -13.31 -11.72
C LYS A 547 -15.36 -12.83 -12.72
N ASP A 548 -15.79 -12.20 -13.80
CA ASP A 548 -14.88 -11.65 -14.82
C ASP A 548 -14.12 -10.40 -14.31
N CYS A 549 -14.60 -9.75 -13.24
CA CYS A 549 -13.90 -8.67 -12.53
C CYS A 549 -12.88 -9.16 -11.47
N GLN A 550 -12.83 -10.46 -11.17
CA GLN A 550 -11.93 -11.00 -10.15
C GLN A 550 -10.48 -10.92 -10.62
N ASP A 551 -9.61 -10.35 -9.77
CA ASP A 551 -8.18 -10.43 -9.98
C ASP A 551 -7.66 -11.81 -9.57
N ILE A 552 -6.78 -12.39 -10.39
CA ILE A 552 -6.24 -13.73 -10.16
C ILE A 552 -5.43 -13.83 -8.85
N TYR A 553 -4.98 -12.71 -8.30
CA TYR A 553 -4.26 -12.61 -7.03
C TYR A 553 -5.15 -12.16 -5.87
N GLY A 554 -6.47 -12.20 -6.06
CA GLY A 554 -7.45 -11.80 -5.06
C GLY A 554 -7.85 -10.34 -5.19
N GLY A 555 -9.06 -10.04 -4.76
CA GLY A 555 -9.71 -8.74 -4.94
C GLY A 555 -10.44 -8.59 -6.27
N PHE A 556 -11.06 -7.43 -6.46
CA PHE A 556 -11.80 -7.06 -7.68
C PHE A 556 -11.13 -5.87 -8.36
N LYS A 557 -11.15 -5.89 -9.69
CA LYS A 557 -10.77 -4.79 -10.58
C LYS A 557 -11.98 -3.87 -10.84
N LEU A 558 -11.74 -2.67 -11.40
CA LEU A 558 -12.81 -1.73 -11.77
C LEU A 558 -13.80 -2.35 -12.77
N ALA A 559 -13.30 -3.11 -13.74
CA ALA A 559 -14.10 -3.78 -14.76
C ALA A 559 -13.32 -4.96 -15.37
N PRO A 560 -13.98 -5.85 -16.13
CA PRO A 560 -13.29 -6.91 -16.88
C PRO A 560 -12.38 -6.33 -17.97
N GLU A 561 -11.35 -7.09 -18.38
CA GLU A 561 -10.37 -6.65 -19.39
C GLU A 561 -10.97 -6.34 -20.77
N TYR A 562 -12.15 -6.86 -21.07
CA TYR A 562 -12.86 -6.59 -22.33
C TYR A 562 -13.69 -5.30 -22.30
N ALA A 563 -13.78 -4.61 -21.15
CA ALA A 563 -14.56 -3.41 -21.01
C ALA A 563 -13.94 -2.25 -21.82
N ASP A 564 -14.77 -1.59 -22.60
CA ASP A 564 -14.40 -0.36 -23.32
C ASP A 564 -14.59 0.83 -22.39
N LEU A 565 -13.56 1.12 -21.58
CA LEU A 565 -13.51 2.24 -20.65
C LEU A 565 -12.33 3.15 -21.01
N GLU A 566 -12.58 4.46 -21.05
CA GLU A 566 -11.51 5.47 -21.08
C GLU A 566 -10.89 5.61 -19.67
N ALA A 567 -10.17 4.58 -19.22
CA ALA A 567 -9.53 4.53 -17.92
C ALA A 567 -8.00 4.36 -18.06
N SER A 568 -7.25 4.78 -17.04
CA SER A 568 -5.81 4.48 -16.99
C SER A 568 -5.59 2.97 -16.81
N PRO A 569 -4.48 2.40 -17.28
CA PRO A 569 -4.14 1.00 -17.02
C PRO A 569 -4.23 0.62 -15.54
N ASP A 570 -3.76 1.52 -14.66
CA ASP A 570 -3.80 1.35 -13.19
C ASP A 570 -5.23 1.20 -12.63
N SER A 571 -6.24 1.71 -13.34
CA SER A 571 -7.65 1.58 -12.93
C SER A 571 -8.14 0.13 -13.05
N PHE A 572 -7.43 -0.73 -13.78
CA PHE A 572 -7.73 -2.16 -13.90
C PHE A 572 -6.98 -3.01 -12.87
N ASP A 573 -6.18 -2.40 -11.99
CA ASP A 573 -5.64 -3.12 -10.85
C ASP A 573 -6.71 -3.31 -9.78
N ALA A 574 -6.60 -4.41 -9.05
CA ALA A 574 -7.49 -4.62 -7.92
C ALA A 574 -7.15 -3.66 -6.77
N SER A 575 -8.18 -3.02 -6.22
CA SER A 575 -8.11 -2.17 -5.04
C SER A 575 -9.00 -2.72 -3.92
N LEU A 576 -8.77 -2.27 -2.70
CA LEU A 576 -9.60 -2.59 -1.55
C LEU A 576 -11.03 -2.05 -1.71
N GLU A 577 -11.17 -0.88 -2.31
CA GLU A 577 -12.46 -0.26 -2.58
C GLU A 577 -13.29 -1.10 -3.55
N TYR A 578 -12.72 -1.44 -4.72
CA TYR A 578 -13.37 -2.27 -5.72
C TYR A 578 -13.69 -3.66 -5.17
N THR A 579 -12.77 -4.21 -4.36
CA THR A 579 -12.97 -5.48 -3.68
C THR A 579 -14.17 -5.44 -2.75
N SER A 580 -14.27 -4.42 -1.91
CA SER A 580 -15.40 -4.25 -0.99
C SER A 580 -16.72 -4.07 -1.75
N TRP A 581 -16.75 -3.25 -2.79
CA TRP A 581 -17.93 -3.05 -3.63
C TRP A 581 -18.37 -4.32 -4.35
N GLY A 582 -17.43 -5.06 -4.93
CA GLY A 582 -17.69 -6.37 -5.55
C GLY A 582 -18.22 -7.40 -4.56
N LEU A 583 -17.64 -7.46 -3.36
CA LEU A 583 -18.09 -8.37 -2.31
C LEU A 583 -19.47 -8.02 -1.75
N ILE A 584 -19.77 -6.73 -1.52
CA ILE A 584 -21.10 -6.28 -1.08
C ILE A 584 -22.14 -6.59 -2.17
N THR A 585 -21.79 -6.36 -3.44
CA THR A 585 -22.66 -6.71 -4.58
C THR A 585 -22.91 -8.21 -4.60
N TRP A 586 -21.87 -9.03 -4.44
CA TRP A 586 -21.98 -10.49 -4.39
C TRP A 586 -22.84 -10.98 -3.22
N GLU A 587 -22.63 -10.45 -2.01
CA GLU A 587 -23.40 -10.76 -0.80
C GLU A 587 -24.88 -10.40 -0.97
N THR A 588 -25.20 -9.37 -1.75
CA THR A 588 -26.59 -8.96 -2.01
C THR A 588 -27.32 -9.94 -2.95
N LEU A 589 -26.59 -10.71 -3.77
CA LEU A 589 -27.15 -11.65 -4.74
C LEU A 589 -27.36 -13.06 -4.18
N CYS A 590 -26.52 -13.48 -3.22
CA CYS A 590 -26.48 -14.82 -2.64
C CYS A 590 -27.21 -14.88 -1.30
#